data_AF-A0A938BZS1-F1
#
_entry.id   AF-A0A938BZS1-F1
#
_cell.length_a   1.000
_cell.length_b   1.000
_cell.length_c   1.000
_cell.angle_alpha   90.00
_cell.angle_beta   90.00
_cell.angle_gamma   90.00
#
_symmetry.space_group_name_H-M   'P 1'
#
loop_
_entity.id
_entity.type
_entity.pdbx_description
1 polymer ?
#
loop_
_entity_poly.entity_id
_entity_poly.type
_entity_poly.pdbx_seq_one_letter_code
_entity_poly.pdbx_strand_id
1 'polypeptide(L)'
;MGGKQSRSKSSPFHGRTRPPGPSRGKVIDMLRQAVGFHAGGQLAMADHLYRQVLDLDPQHADALHWLGVLEGQSGNLAAAVDLLERAVASNPQDPVAFNDLGTAQRGLNRREQALESYARALDVKPDYAKVYSDRGAVLHELMRLDEARASLEQALALAPGDVEALLRQCRVLAESGELAAALEQSVRGLALEDSARTQGMFAEALKTVRFQGPAAGLQELIVRAIDEPWGRPNELGPAVASFLRQVPALKDFIARAALPPDLSAGPSLQALLTDAEGVRGDPVLLAVLRNVLVSDAELESLLTLARRAALIAFGSGGVPSPALLEFLCALAQQCFINEYVFAITDAETSRVAELRQRVGAMTGSGAVPDAMSVILAACYGPLTSIADAEALLQHPWPHAVSRVLEQQLEEPAEERRCAALIPALTPVSAGVSQQVRQQYEECPYP
;
A
#
# COMPACT_ATOMS: atom_id res chain seq x y z
N MET A 1 29.46 -15.81 -105.67
CA MET A 1 30.85 -15.69 -105.22
C MET A 1 30.90 -14.74 -104.03
N GLY A 2 31.66 -15.10 -102.98
CA GLY A 2 32.02 -14.17 -101.90
C GLY A 2 31.38 -14.46 -100.54
N GLY A 3 31.93 -15.44 -99.82
CA GLY A 3 31.72 -15.58 -98.38
C GLY A 3 32.79 -14.84 -97.57
N LYS A 4 32.47 -14.54 -96.29
CA LYS A 4 33.34 -14.58 -95.09
C LYS A 4 32.56 -13.98 -93.90
N GLN A 5 32.09 -14.83 -92.99
CA GLN A 5 32.71 -15.15 -91.69
C GLN A 5 32.44 -14.11 -90.59
N SER A 6 31.39 -14.40 -89.82
CA SER A 6 31.11 -13.88 -88.48
C SER A 6 32.12 -14.40 -87.45
N ARG A 7 32.67 -13.52 -86.62
CA ARG A 7 33.29 -13.88 -85.33
C ARG A 7 32.48 -13.27 -84.19
N SER A 8 31.71 -14.13 -83.51
CA SER A 8 31.11 -13.88 -82.21
C SER A 8 32.17 -13.93 -81.12
N LYS A 9 32.28 -12.88 -80.30
CA LYS A 9 32.97 -12.93 -79.01
C LYS A 9 31.96 -13.36 -77.95
N SER A 10 32.14 -14.57 -77.44
CA SER A 10 31.44 -15.12 -76.27
C SER A 10 31.92 -14.44 -74.99
N SER A 11 31.00 -13.86 -74.22
CA SER A 11 31.22 -13.45 -72.82
C SER A 11 30.53 -14.48 -71.92
N PRO A 12 31.18 -15.05 -70.89
CA PRO A 12 30.55 -16.04 -70.03
C PRO A 12 29.76 -15.36 -68.92
N PHE A 13 28.45 -15.20 -69.13
CA PHE A 13 27.52 -14.93 -68.02
C PHE A 13 27.41 -16.21 -67.18
N HIS A 14 28.13 -16.24 -66.05
CA HIS A 14 27.84 -17.19 -64.98
C HIS A 14 26.50 -16.82 -64.37
N GLY A 15 25.47 -17.60 -64.68
CA GLY A 15 24.24 -17.62 -63.91
C GLY A 15 24.57 -18.04 -62.48
N ARG A 16 24.55 -17.07 -61.55
CA ARG A 16 24.44 -17.37 -60.13
C ARG A 16 23.04 -17.91 -59.90
N THR A 17 22.90 -19.24 -59.90
CA THR A 17 21.77 -19.91 -59.26
C THR A 17 21.72 -19.42 -57.82
N ARG A 18 20.58 -18.86 -57.40
CA ARG A 18 20.31 -18.64 -55.97
C ARG A 18 20.58 -19.99 -55.27
N PRO A 19 21.35 -20.03 -54.18
CA PRO A 19 21.51 -21.26 -53.43
C PRO A 19 20.11 -21.77 -53.02
N PRO A 20 19.88 -23.09 -52.98
CA PRO A 20 18.62 -23.61 -52.46
C PRO A 20 18.40 -22.98 -51.08
N GLY A 21 17.22 -22.38 -50.89
CA GLY A 21 16.85 -21.82 -49.60
C GLY A 21 17.09 -22.86 -48.49
N PRO A 22 17.52 -22.43 -47.29
CA PRO A 22 17.81 -23.36 -46.23
C PRO A 22 16.62 -24.29 -46.00
N SER A 23 16.91 -25.56 -45.74
CA SER A 23 15.86 -26.55 -45.50
C SER A 23 14.95 -26.06 -44.37
N ARG A 24 13.65 -26.36 -44.46
CA ARG A 24 12.66 -26.02 -43.43
C ARG A 24 13.12 -26.40 -42.01
N GLY A 25 13.91 -27.48 -41.88
CA GLY A 25 14.54 -27.88 -40.62
C GLY A 25 15.54 -26.87 -40.04
N LYS A 26 16.35 -26.21 -40.88
CA LYS A 26 17.31 -25.19 -40.43
C LYS A 26 16.60 -23.96 -39.85
N VAL A 27 15.50 -23.51 -40.45
CA VAL A 27 14.70 -22.38 -39.92
C VAL A 27 14.10 -22.72 -38.56
N ILE A 28 13.54 -23.94 -38.42
CA ILE A 28 12.98 -24.43 -37.15
C ILE A 28 14.07 -24.48 -36.05
N ASP A 29 15.27 -24.99 -36.37
CA ASP A 29 16.36 -25.07 -35.40
C ASP A 29 16.90 -23.69 -35.00
N MET A 30 16.98 -22.75 -35.96
CA MET A 30 17.35 -21.35 -35.68
C MET A 30 16.34 -20.68 -34.75
N LEU A 31 15.04 -20.86 -34.99
CA LEU A 31 13.98 -20.34 -34.11
C LEU A 31 14.04 -20.93 -32.71
N ARG A 32 14.23 -22.25 -32.60
CA ARG A 32 14.37 -22.90 -31.29
C ARG A 32 15.56 -22.33 -30.50
N GLN A 33 16.69 -22.10 -31.18
CA GLN A 33 17.86 -21.46 -30.56
C GLN A 33 17.58 -20.02 -30.16
N ALA A 34 16.93 -19.24 -31.04
CA ALA A 34 16.60 -17.83 -30.77
C ALA A 34 15.71 -17.70 -29.52
N VAL A 35 14.65 -18.50 -29.43
CA VAL A 35 13.76 -18.55 -28.26
C VAL A 35 14.52 -18.99 -27.00
N GLY A 36 15.45 -19.95 -27.13
CA GLY A 36 16.33 -20.36 -26.04
C GLY A 36 17.23 -19.23 -25.53
N PHE A 37 17.85 -18.47 -26.43
CA PHE A 37 18.65 -17.30 -26.07
C PHE A 37 17.80 -16.19 -25.46
N HIS A 38 16.59 -15.97 -25.98
CA HIS A 38 15.64 -15.00 -25.44
C HIS A 38 15.25 -15.35 -24.01
N ALA A 39 14.84 -16.61 -23.76
CA ALA A 39 14.52 -17.10 -22.42
C ALA A 39 15.72 -17.04 -21.46
N GLY A 40 16.94 -17.20 -21.98
CA GLY A 40 18.19 -17.05 -21.23
C GLY A 40 18.68 -15.61 -21.04
N GLY A 41 17.92 -14.60 -21.48
CA GLY A 41 18.28 -13.18 -21.36
C GLY A 41 19.38 -12.71 -22.33
N GLN A 42 19.83 -13.56 -23.25
CA GLN A 42 20.84 -13.23 -24.27
C GLN A 42 20.19 -12.54 -25.46
N LEU A 43 19.60 -11.35 -25.21
CA LEU A 43 18.73 -10.65 -26.16
C LEU A 43 19.42 -10.33 -27.49
N ALA A 44 20.71 -9.96 -27.48
CA ALA A 44 21.45 -9.68 -28.70
C ALA A 44 21.61 -10.92 -29.61
N MET A 45 21.78 -12.11 -29.03
CA MET A 45 21.86 -13.36 -29.80
C MET A 45 20.49 -13.76 -30.34
N ALA A 46 19.43 -13.57 -29.53
CA ALA A 46 18.06 -13.80 -29.96
C ALA A 46 17.66 -12.89 -31.12
N ASP A 47 17.89 -11.57 -31.00
CA ASP A 47 17.67 -10.59 -32.08
C ASP A 47 18.37 -11.00 -33.37
N HIS A 48 19.66 -11.33 -33.29
CA HIS A 48 20.43 -11.75 -34.45
C HIS A 48 19.81 -12.95 -35.16
N LEU A 49 19.42 -13.99 -34.41
CA LEU A 49 18.83 -15.19 -34.99
C LEU A 49 17.42 -14.96 -35.54
N TYR A 50 16.57 -14.16 -34.87
CA TYR A 50 15.27 -13.80 -35.41
C TYR A 50 15.42 -13.03 -36.73
N ARG A 51 16.32 -12.06 -36.81
CA ARG A 51 16.59 -11.32 -38.06
C ARG A 51 17.13 -12.23 -39.16
N GLN A 52 18.01 -13.18 -38.85
CA GLN A 52 18.47 -14.16 -39.83
C GLN A 52 17.32 -15.05 -40.35
N VAL A 53 16.35 -15.41 -39.50
CA VAL A 53 15.15 -16.12 -39.96
C VAL A 53 14.33 -15.24 -40.91
N LEU A 54 14.19 -13.95 -40.59
CA LEU A 54 13.47 -12.98 -41.43
C LEU A 54 14.19 -12.65 -42.75
N ASP A 55 15.52 -12.73 -42.80
CA ASP A 55 16.29 -12.62 -44.05
C ASP A 55 15.99 -13.78 -45.00
N LEU A 56 15.64 -14.96 -44.45
CA LEU A 56 15.31 -16.16 -45.21
C LEU A 56 13.83 -16.21 -45.59
N ASP A 57 12.96 -15.79 -44.66
CA ASP A 57 11.52 -15.69 -44.83
C ASP A 57 11.00 -14.40 -44.15
N PRO A 58 10.85 -13.29 -44.90
CA PRO A 58 10.43 -12.00 -44.36
C PRO A 58 9.03 -11.96 -43.73
N GLN A 59 8.21 -12.98 -43.98
CA GLN A 59 6.85 -13.11 -43.46
C GLN A 59 6.72 -14.24 -42.43
N HIS A 60 7.83 -14.80 -41.93
CA HIS A 60 7.80 -15.86 -40.94
C HIS A 60 7.14 -15.38 -39.64
N ALA A 61 5.91 -15.84 -39.38
CA ALA A 61 5.07 -15.35 -38.29
C ALA A 61 5.76 -15.40 -36.92
N ASP A 62 6.33 -16.55 -36.52
CA ASP A 62 6.95 -16.68 -35.19
C ASP A 62 8.18 -15.78 -35.02
N ALA A 63 9.00 -15.61 -36.06
CA ALA A 63 10.18 -14.74 -36.00
C ALA A 63 9.78 -13.27 -35.88
N LEU A 64 8.74 -12.85 -36.61
CA LEU A 64 8.15 -11.52 -36.50
C LEU A 64 7.58 -11.29 -35.10
N HIS A 65 6.81 -12.24 -34.58
CA HIS A 65 6.21 -12.17 -33.26
C HIS A 65 7.28 -12.03 -32.17
N TRP A 66 8.23 -12.97 -32.10
CA TRP A 66 9.22 -12.96 -31.03
C TRP A 66 10.22 -11.80 -31.12
N LEU A 67 10.59 -11.36 -32.33
CA LEU A 67 11.37 -10.13 -32.49
C LEU A 67 10.57 -8.91 -32.04
N GLY A 68 9.27 -8.85 -32.36
CA GLY A 68 8.39 -7.78 -31.88
C GLY A 68 8.29 -7.72 -30.36
N VAL A 69 8.16 -8.88 -29.71
CA VAL A 69 8.19 -8.99 -28.23
C VAL A 69 9.53 -8.51 -27.67
N LEU A 70 10.65 -8.90 -28.29
CA LEU A 70 12.00 -8.48 -27.87
C LEU A 70 12.21 -6.97 -27.99
N GLU A 71 11.79 -6.37 -29.11
CA GLU A 71 11.85 -4.92 -29.32
C GLU A 71 10.97 -4.18 -28.29
N GLY A 72 9.80 -4.73 -27.97
CA GLY A 72 8.92 -4.20 -26.92
C GLY A 72 9.59 -4.23 -25.54
N GLN A 73 10.22 -5.34 -25.18
CA GLN A 73 11.00 -5.47 -23.94
C GLN A 73 12.21 -4.52 -23.89
N SER A 74 12.76 -4.17 -25.06
CA SER A 74 13.88 -3.23 -25.20
C SER A 74 13.44 -1.77 -25.22
N GLY A 75 12.13 -1.49 -25.11
CA GLY A 75 11.55 -0.14 -25.13
C GLY A 75 11.28 0.43 -26.53
N ASN A 76 11.60 -0.30 -27.60
CA ASN A 76 11.39 0.11 -28.98
C ASN A 76 9.95 -0.19 -29.44
N LEU A 77 8.98 0.39 -28.75
CA LEU A 77 7.56 0.07 -28.90
C LEU A 77 7.02 0.28 -30.34
N ALA A 78 7.54 1.26 -31.08
CA ALA A 78 7.15 1.48 -32.47
C ALA A 78 7.59 0.34 -33.39
N ALA A 79 8.82 -0.17 -33.21
CA ALA A 79 9.31 -1.33 -33.96
C ALA A 79 8.56 -2.61 -33.55
N ALA A 80 8.26 -2.75 -32.26
CA ALA A 80 7.44 -3.85 -31.75
C ALA A 80 6.07 -3.91 -32.44
N VAL A 81 5.36 -2.78 -32.54
CA VAL A 81 4.07 -2.71 -33.23
C VAL A 81 4.18 -3.08 -34.70
N ASP A 82 5.15 -2.54 -35.45
CA ASP A 82 5.34 -2.91 -36.89
C ASP A 82 5.55 -4.41 -37.08
N LEU A 83 6.43 -5.00 -36.27
CA LEU A 83 6.74 -6.43 -36.33
C LEU A 83 5.53 -7.29 -35.95
N LEU A 84 4.79 -6.90 -34.91
CA LEU A 84 3.61 -7.62 -34.45
C LEU A 84 2.43 -7.50 -35.41
N GLU A 85 2.21 -6.34 -36.04
CA GLU A 85 1.22 -6.16 -37.11
C GLU A 85 1.51 -7.08 -38.30
N ARG A 86 2.78 -7.20 -38.69
CA ARG A 86 3.21 -8.16 -39.71
C ARG A 86 3.03 -9.61 -39.26
N ALA A 87 3.29 -9.91 -37.99
CA ALA A 87 3.12 -11.26 -37.44
C ALA A 87 1.65 -11.71 -37.50
N VAL A 88 0.71 -10.86 -37.05
CA VAL A 88 -0.73 -11.18 -37.08
C VAL A 88 -1.30 -11.20 -38.50
N ALA A 89 -0.71 -10.44 -39.44
CA ALA A 89 -1.06 -10.54 -40.85
C ALA A 89 -0.60 -11.88 -41.47
N SER A 90 0.59 -12.36 -41.11
CA SER A 90 1.12 -13.65 -41.53
C SER A 90 0.40 -14.84 -40.90
N ASN A 91 -0.03 -14.73 -39.65
CA ASN A 91 -0.78 -15.75 -38.93
C ASN A 91 -1.97 -15.13 -38.16
N PRO A 92 -3.16 -15.00 -38.79
CA PRO A 92 -4.33 -14.39 -38.18
C PRO A 92 -5.05 -15.30 -37.17
N GLN A 93 -4.49 -16.48 -36.86
CA GLN A 93 -5.02 -17.44 -35.88
C GLN A 93 -4.13 -17.55 -34.64
N ASP A 94 -3.21 -16.61 -34.44
CA ASP A 94 -2.38 -16.53 -33.23
C ASP A 94 -2.96 -15.53 -32.23
N PRO A 95 -3.65 -16.00 -31.17
CA PRO A 95 -4.20 -15.10 -30.16
C PRO A 95 -3.11 -14.45 -29.30
N VAL A 96 -1.92 -15.05 -29.19
CA VAL A 96 -0.80 -14.53 -28.40
C VAL A 96 -0.19 -13.33 -29.11
N ALA A 97 0.03 -13.43 -30.42
CA ALA A 97 0.52 -12.31 -31.23
C ALA A 97 -0.42 -11.10 -31.18
N PHE A 98 -1.74 -11.31 -31.22
CA PHE A 98 -2.72 -10.23 -31.03
C PHE A 98 -2.69 -9.63 -29.63
N ASN A 99 -2.52 -10.44 -28.57
CA ASN A 99 -2.35 -9.93 -27.21
C ASN A 99 -1.10 -9.04 -27.09
N ASP A 100 0.01 -9.49 -27.65
CA ASP A 100 1.29 -8.78 -27.55
C ASP A 100 1.26 -7.50 -28.39
N LEU A 101 0.58 -7.53 -29.55
CA LEU A 101 0.29 -6.32 -30.34
C LEU A 101 -0.51 -5.30 -29.53
N GLY A 102 -1.59 -5.73 -28.89
CA GLY A 102 -2.39 -4.84 -28.03
C GLY A 102 -1.59 -4.26 -26.87
N THR A 103 -0.69 -5.06 -26.30
CA THR A 103 0.20 -4.62 -25.22
C THR A 103 1.21 -3.56 -25.70
N ALA A 104 1.82 -3.76 -26.87
CA ALA A 104 2.73 -2.79 -27.47
C ALA A 104 2.00 -1.49 -27.88
N GLN A 105 0.79 -1.60 -28.43
CA GLN A 105 -0.08 -0.46 -28.78
C GLN A 105 -0.48 0.35 -27.54
N ARG A 106 -0.85 -0.31 -26.44
CA ARG A 106 -1.09 0.33 -25.14
C ARG A 106 0.14 1.11 -24.67
N GLY A 107 1.34 0.53 -24.78
CA GLY A 107 2.61 1.20 -24.47
C GLY A 107 2.85 2.48 -25.30
N LEU A 108 2.37 2.52 -26.54
CA LEU A 108 2.38 3.72 -27.40
C LEU A 108 1.18 4.66 -27.17
N ASN A 109 0.39 4.46 -26.11
CA ASN A 109 -0.80 5.25 -25.82
C ASN A 109 -1.90 5.14 -26.91
N ARG A 110 -1.88 4.08 -27.74
CA ARG A 110 -2.88 3.78 -28.79
C ARG A 110 -3.96 2.84 -28.23
N ARG A 111 -4.72 3.32 -27.26
CA ARG A 111 -5.62 2.49 -26.42
C ARG A 111 -6.76 1.84 -27.21
N GLU A 112 -7.37 2.55 -28.14
CA GLU A 112 -8.48 2.03 -28.94
C GLU A 112 -8.01 0.88 -29.85
N GLN A 113 -6.84 1.04 -30.49
CA GLN A 113 -6.23 -0.03 -31.29
C GLN A 113 -5.86 -1.24 -30.44
N ALA A 114 -5.40 -1.02 -29.21
CA ALA A 114 -5.13 -2.11 -28.28
C ALA A 114 -6.40 -2.91 -27.97
N LEU A 115 -7.55 -2.25 -27.77
CA LEU A 115 -8.83 -2.92 -27.56
C LEU A 115 -9.26 -3.75 -28.78
N GLU A 116 -9.05 -3.25 -30.00
CA GLU A 116 -9.30 -4.01 -31.23
C GLU A 116 -8.43 -5.27 -31.29
N SER A 117 -7.13 -5.13 -31.01
CA SER A 117 -6.20 -6.26 -30.96
C SER A 117 -6.61 -7.30 -29.91
N TYR A 118 -7.01 -6.87 -28.70
CA TYR A 118 -7.51 -7.78 -27.66
C TYR A 118 -8.83 -8.45 -28.05
N ALA A 119 -9.74 -7.74 -28.73
CA ALA A 119 -10.96 -8.35 -29.25
C ALA A 119 -10.64 -9.45 -30.27
N ARG A 120 -9.68 -9.22 -31.18
CA ARG A 120 -9.22 -10.24 -32.13
C ARG A 120 -8.56 -11.44 -31.45
N ALA A 121 -7.78 -11.22 -30.39
CA ALA A 121 -7.22 -12.32 -29.60
C ALA A 121 -8.33 -13.19 -28.97
N LEU A 122 -9.39 -12.57 -28.47
CA LEU A 122 -10.53 -13.26 -27.85
C LEU A 122 -11.47 -13.93 -28.88
N ASP A 123 -11.58 -13.40 -30.10
CA ASP A 123 -12.28 -14.06 -31.21
C ASP A 123 -11.61 -15.41 -31.56
N VAL A 124 -10.28 -15.45 -31.52
CA VAL A 124 -9.49 -16.65 -31.81
C VAL A 124 -9.46 -17.60 -30.60
N LYS A 125 -9.32 -17.04 -29.38
CA LYS A 125 -9.28 -17.79 -28.13
C LYS A 125 -10.18 -17.15 -27.06
N PRO A 126 -11.46 -17.59 -26.95
CA PRO A 126 -12.42 -16.98 -26.04
C PRO A 126 -12.13 -17.17 -24.54
N ASP A 127 -11.32 -18.16 -24.17
CA ASP A 127 -10.96 -18.51 -22.78
C ASP A 127 -9.57 -17.96 -22.37
N TYR A 128 -9.12 -16.87 -22.99
CA TYR A 128 -7.80 -16.31 -22.74
C TYR A 128 -7.80 -15.30 -21.57
N ALA A 129 -7.72 -15.81 -20.34
CA ALA A 129 -7.77 -15.02 -19.09
C ALA A 129 -6.86 -13.78 -19.08
N LYS A 130 -5.59 -13.93 -19.51
CA LYS A 130 -4.63 -12.82 -19.57
C LYS A 130 -5.11 -11.66 -20.44
N VAL A 131 -5.73 -11.95 -21.59
CA VAL A 131 -6.24 -10.91 -22.50
C VAL A 131 -7.39 -10.15 -21.86
N TYR A 132 -8.29 -10.83 -21.14
CA TYR A 132 -9.34 -10.15 -20.39
C TYR A 132 -8.77 -9.21 -19.32
N SER A 133 -7.71 -9.61 -18.61
CA SER A 133 -7.04 -8.78 -17.61
C SER A 133 -6.36 -7.56 -18.25
N ASP A 134 -5.65 -7.75 -19.37
CA ASP A 134 -4.96 -6.67 -20.09
C ASP A 134 -5.96 -5.71 -20.77
N ARG A 135 -7.07 -6.24 -21.33
CA ARG A 135 -8.18 -5.44 -21.83
C ARG A 135 -8.84 -4.62 -20.72
N GLY A 136 -9.05 -5.22 -19.54
CA GLY A 136 -9.57 -4.53 -18.37
C GLY A 136 -8.71 -3.34 -17.93
N ALA A 137 -7.38 -3.50 -17.97
CA ALA A 137 -6.46 -2.40 -17.68
C ALA A 137 -6.58 -1.24 -18.68
N VAL A 138 -6.69 -1.52 -19.99
CA VAL A 138 -6.86 -0.46 -21.01
C VAL A 138 -8.21 0.23 -20.89
N LEU A 139 -9.28 -0.52 -20.61
CA LEU A 139 -10.62 0.04 -20.38
C LEU A 139 -10.65 0.96 -19.15
N HIS A 140 -9.93 0.57 -18.09
CA HIS A 140 -9.75 1.40 -16.90
C HIS A 140 -9.02 2.71 -17.24
N GLU A 141 -7.92 2.66 -18.00
CA GLU A 141 -7.21 3.88 -18.45
C GLU A 141 -8.07 4.81 -19.32
N LEU A 142 -9.09 4.27 -19.98
CA LEU A 142 -10.08 5.03 -20.77
C LEU A 142 -11.29 5.48 -19.94
N MET A 143 -11.31 5.24 -18.62
CA MET A 143 -12.45 5.49 -17.73
C MET A 143 -13.75 4.76 -18.12
N ARG A 144 -13.64 3.65 -18.87
CA ARG A 144 -14.77 2.77 -19.23
C ARG A 144 -14.95 1.70 -18.14
N LEU A 145 -15.30 2.15 -16.94
CA LEU A 145 -15.24 1.36 -15.70
C LEU A 145 -16.12 0.10 -15.73
N ASP A 146 -17.35 0.17 -16.26
CA ASP A 146 -18.24 -0.98 -16.35
C ASP A 146 -17.68 -2.10 -17.24
N GLU A 147 -17.11 -1.73 -18.38
CA GLU A 147 -16.49 -2.68 -19.31
C GLU A 147 -15.17 -3.24 -18.78
N ALA A 148 -14.41 -2.40 -18.06
CA ALA A 148 -13.19 -2.81 -17.38
C ALA A 148 -13.52 -3.88 -16.32
N ARG A 149 -14.53 -3.61 -15.49
CA ARG A 149 -15.05 -4.54 -14.48
C ARG A 149 -15.49 -5.86 -15.12
N ALA A 150 -16.34 -5.82 -16.15
CA ALA A 150 -16.82 -7.02 -16.82
C ALA A 150 -15.66 -7.85 -17.40
N SER A 151 -14.65 -7.20 -17.97
CA SER A 151 -13.45 -7.88 -18.48
C SER A 151 -12.66 -8.55 -17.35
N LEU A 152 -12.45 -7.84 -16.23
CA LEU A 152 -11.71 -8.40 -15.09
C LEU A 152 -12.48 -9.54 -14.40
N GLU A 153 -13.80 -9.47 -14.35
CA GLU A 153 -14.65 -10.59 -13.88
C GLU A 153 -14.47 -11.84 -14.74
N GLN A 154 -14.42 -11.70 -16.07
CA GLN A 154 -14.12 -12.83 -16.97
C GLN A 154 -12.70 -13.36 -16.76
N ALA A 155 -11.70 -12.49 -16.58
CA ALA A 155 -10.33 -12.91 -16.28
C ALA A 155 -10.28 -13.76 -15.01
N LEU A 156 -10.94 -13.31 -13.94
CA LEU A 156 -10.96 -13.97 -12.63
C LEU A 156 -11.86 -15.21 -12.60
N ALA A 157 -12.87 -15.31 -13.46
CA ALA A 157 -13.64 -16.53 -13.63
C ALA A 157 -12.79 -17.65 -14.26
N LEU A 158 -11.93 -17.30 -15.21
CA LEU A 158 -11.02 -18.22 -15.88
C LEU A 158 -9.76 -18.54 -15.05
N ALA A 159 -9.25 -17.55 -14.31
CA ALA A 159 -8.06 -17.66 -13.47
C ALA A 159 -8.28 -16.97 -12.11
N PRO A 160 -8.94 -17.63 -11.14
CA PRO A 160 -9.25 -17.03 -9.83
C PRO A 160 -8.02 -16.64 -8.98
N GLY A 161 -6.85 -17.20 -9.30
CA GLY A 161 -5.58 -16.93 -8.65
C GLY A 161 -4.74 -15.82 -9.28
N ASP A 162 -5.26 -15.10 -10.29
CA ASP A 162 -4.56 -13.99 -10.92
C ASP A 162 -4.57 -12.76 -10.01
N VAL A 163 -3.49 -12.59 -9.24
CA VAL A 163 -3.28 -11.44 -8.33
C VAL A 163 -3.31 -10.12 -9.09
N GLU A 164 -2.75 -10.05 -10.30
CA GLU A 164 -2.75 -8.83 -11.10
C GLU A 164 -4.19 -8.41 -11.46
N ALA A 165 -5.02 -9.36 -11.87
CA ALA A 165 -6.43 -9.11 -12.16
C ALA A 165 -7.22 -8.68 -10.91
N LEU A 166 -6.95 -9.27 -9.74
CA LEU A 166 -7.58 -8.86 -8.47
C LEU A 166 -7.23 -7.42 -8.09
N LEU A 167 -5.95 -7.05 -8.21
CA LEU A 167 -5.50 -5.68 -7.90
C LEU A 167 -6.05 -4.65 -8.89
N ARG A 168 -6.15 -5.01 -10.17
CA ARG A 168 -6.81 -4.15 -11.19
C ARG A 168 -8.30 -4.00 -10.89
N GLN A 169 -8.99 -5.09 -10.54
CA GLN A 169 -10.41 -5.05 -10.21
C GLN A 169 -10.67 -4.22 -8.95
N CYS A 170 -9.82 -4.35 -7.93
CA CYS A 170 -9.86 -3.52 -6.74
C CYS A 170 -9.85 -2.02 -7.08
N ARG A 171 -8.95 -1.58 -7.97
CA ARG A 171 -8.88 -0.17 -8.40
C ARG A 171 -10.14 0.28 -9.14
N VAL A 172 -10.60 -0.52 -10.10
CA VAL A 172 -11.81 -0.22 -10.88
C VAL A 172 -13.04 -0.11 -9.96
N LEU A 173 -13.20 -1.04 -9.02
CA LEU A 173 -14.30 -1.02 -8.04
C LEU A 173 -14.22 0.19 -7.12
N ALA A 174 -13.02 0.56 -6.66
CA ALA A 174 -12.82 1.74 -5.83
C ALA A 174 -13.21 3.03 -6.58
N GLU A 175 -12.78 3.18 -7.83
CA GLU A 175 -13.15 4.33 -8.67
C GLU A 175 -14.63 4.36 -9.06
N SER A 176 -15.27 3.20 -9.12
CA SER A 176 -16.72 3.08 -9.34
C SER A 176 -17.55 3.35 -8.07
N GLY A 177 -16.90 3.56 -6.92
CA GLY A 177 -17.55 3.79 -5.63
C GLY A 177 -17.98 2.51 -4.89
N GLU A 178 -17.65 1.32 -5.41
CA GLU A 178 -17.97 0.03 -4.82
C GLU A 178 -16.90 -0.39 -3.80
N LEU A 179 -16.72 0.44 -2.77
CA LEU A 179 -15.58 0.40 -1.86
C LEU A 179 -15.47 -0.92 -1.07
N ALA A 180 -16.61 -1.50 -0.66
CA ALA A 180 -16.63 -2.78 0.05
C ALA A 180 -16.15 -3.94 -0.84
N ALA A 181 -16.57 -3.96 -2.11
CA ALA A 181 -16.13 -4.97 -3.07
C ALA A 181 -14.66 -4.79 -3.44
N ALA A 182 -14.19 -3.53 -3.53
CA ALA A 182 -12.77 -3.24 -3.72
C ALA A 182 -11.91 -3.81 -2.57
N LEU A 183 -12.32 -3.57 -1.32
CA LEU A 183 -11.66 -4.13 -0.14
C LEU A 183 -11.63 -5.65 -0.18
N GLU A 184 -12.73 -6.30 -0.55
CA GLU A 184 -12.79 -7.76 -0.70
C GLU A 184 -11.76 -8.28 -1.73
N GLN A 185 -11.63 -7.64 -2.89
CA GLN A 185 -10.64 -8.06 -3.88
C GLN A 185 -9.20 -7.85 -3.40
N SER A 186 -8.94 -6.77 -2.65
CA SER A 186 -7.63 -6.53 -2.04
C SER A 186 -7.26 -7.62 -1.03
N VAL A 187 -8.22 -8.07 -0.21
CA VAL A 187 -8.05 -9.17 0.76
C VAL A 187 -7.74 -10.47 0.03
N ARG A 188 -8.46 -10.77 -1.05
CA ARG A 188 -8.19 -11.96 -1.89
C ARG A 188 -6.79 -11.91 -2.50
N GLY A 189 -6.36 -10.76 -3.01
CA GLY A 189 -5.02 -10.58 -3.55
C GLY A 189 -3.93 -10.81 -2.51
N LEU A 190 -4.11 -10.23 -1.31
CA LEU A 190 -3.19 -10.38 -0.18
C LEU A 190 -3.11 -11.84 0.32
N ALA A 191 -4.22 -12.58 0.30
CA ALA A 191 -4.25 -13.98 0.71
C ALA A 191 -3.49 -14.91 -0.28
N LEU A 192 -3.41 -14.54 -1.55
CA LEU A 192 -2.68 -15.29 -2.58
C LEU A 192 -1.18 -14.93 -2.61
N GLU A 193 -0.87 -13.67 -2.38
CA GLU A 193 0.49 -13.14 -2.37
C GLU A 193 0.62 -12.07 -1.28
N ASP A 194 1.35 -12.35 -0.20
CA ASP A 194 1.67 -11.37 0.85
C ASP A 194 2.92 -10.58 0.44
N SER A 195 2.74 -9.48 -0.27
CA SER A 195 3.81 -8.62 -0.79
C SER A 195 3.53 -7.15 -0.55
N ALA A 196 4.56 -6.29 -0.56
CA ALA A 196 4.40 -4.84 -0.36
C ALA A 196 3.34 -4.22 -1.30
N ARG A 197 3.15 -4.81 -2.49
CA ARG A 197 2.15 -4.36 -3.47
C ARG A 197 0.72 -4.70 -3.03
N THR A 198 0.47 -5.93 -2.58
CA THR A 198 -0.88 -6.37 -2.15
C THR A 198 -1.24 -5.76 -0.79
N GLN A 199 -0.26 -5.65 0.11
CA GLN A 199 -0.36 -4.92 1.39
C GLN A 199 -0.76 -3.46 1.17
N GLY A 200 -0.05 -2.76 0.28
CA GLY A 200 -0.37 -1.38 -0.08
C GLY A 200 -1.77 -1.25 -0.70
N MET A 201 -2.18 -2.21 -1.54
CA MET A 201 -3.54 -2.19 -2.11
C MET A 201 -4.63 -2.37 -1.05
N PHE A 202 -4.40 -3.24 -0.06
CA PHE A 202 -5.33 -3.41 1.06
C PHE A 202 -5.46 -2.12 1.87
N ALA A 203 -4.34 -1.48 2.22
CA ALA A 203 -4.37 -0.20 2.94
C ALA A 203 -5.10 0.90 2.13
N GLU A 204 -4.84 0.98 0.82
CA GLU A 204 -5.50 1.91 -0.10
C GLU A 204 -7.00 1.64 -0.25
N ALA A 205 -7.44 0.38 -0.25
CA ALA A 205 -8.86 0.05 -0.26
C ALA A 205 -9.50 0.37 1.09
N LEU A 206 -8.87 -0.04 2.20
CA LEU A 206 -9.39 0.11 3.56
C LEU A 206 -9.66 1.58 3.90
N LYS A 207 -8.75 2.51 3.60
CA LYS A 207 -8.91 3.95 3.93
C LYS A 207 -10.21 4.56 3.37
N THR A 208 -10.71 4.03 2.26
CA THR A 208 -11.91 4.55 1.58
C THR A 208 -13.21 4.01 2.19
N VAL A 209 -13.17 2.84 2.83
CA VAL A 209 -14.38 2.16 3.31
C VAL A 209 -14.96 2.83 4.56
N ARG A 210 -16.29 2.80 4.67
CA ARG A 210 -17.03 3.07 5.90
C ARG A 210 -17.91 1.87 6.21
N PHE A 211 -17.64 1.19 7.32
CA PHE A 211 -18.34 -0.03 7.69
C PHE A 211 -19.73 0.27 8.25
N GLN A 212 -20.76 -0.31 7.63
CA GLN A 212 -22.16 -0.22 8.07
C GLN A 212 -22.63 -1.45 8.86
N GLY A 213 -21.82 -2.50 8.92
CA GLY A 213 -22.12 -3.74 9.61
C GLY A 213 -20.85 -4.50 10.00
N PRO A 214 -20.98 -5.63 10.71
CA PRO A 214 -19.85 -6.40 11.18
C PRO A 214 -19.05 -6.97 10.00
N ALA A 215 -17.73 -6.80 10.03
CA ALA A 215 -16.81 -7.34 9.02
C ALA A 215 -15.83 -8.33 9.67
N ALA A 216 -16.33 -9.54 9.94
CA ALA A 216 -15.54 -10.60 10.57
C ALA A 216 -14.38 -11.04 9.67
N GLY A 217 -13.22 -11.35 10.27
CA GLY A 217 -12.04 -11.82 9.57
C GLY A 217 -11.11 -10.72 9.07
N LEU A 218 -11.46 -9.44 9.24
CA LEU A 218 -10.59 -8.32 8.90
C LEU A 218 -9.69 -7.86 10.06
N GLN A 219 -9.98 -8.28 11.29
CA GLN A 219 -9.28 -7.80 12.49
C GLN A 219 -7.76 -7.94 12.38
N GLU A 220 -7.30 -9.14 12.03
CA GLU A 220 -5.87 -9.43 11.89
C GLU A 220 -5.22 -8.57 10.80
N LEU A 221 -5.88 -8.42 9.64
CA LEU A 221 -5.37 -7.62 8.54
C LEU A 221 -5.34 -6.12 8.87
N ILE A 222 -6.33 -5.61 9.60
CA ILE A 222 -6.37 -4.21 10.05
C ILE A 222 -5.24 -3.96 11.05
N VAL A 223 -5.02 -4.86 12.00
CA VAL A 223 -3.91 -4.75 12.97
C VAL A 223 -2.57 -4.74 12.23
N ARG A 224 -2.35 -5.68 11.30
CA ARG A 224 -1.14 -5.71 10.48
C ARG A 224 -0.98 -4.43 9.66
N ALA A 225 -2.05 -3.89 9.05
CA ALA A 225 -1.99 -2.64 8.29
C ALA A 225 -1.63 -1.40 9.14
N ILE A 226 -1.88 -1.45 10.45
CA ILE A 226 -1.53 -0.39 11.40
C ILE A 226 -0.11 -0.57 11.94
N ASP A 227 0.28 -1.80 12.29
CA ASP A 227 1.54 -2.11 12.97
C ASP A 227 2.71 -2.34 11.98
N GLU A 228 2.43 -2.73 10.74
CA GLU A 228 3.40 -2.96 9.67
C GLU A 228 3.41 -1.79 8.67
N PRO A 229 4.50 -1.58 7.90
CA PRO A 229 4.63 -0.45 6.98
C PRO A 229 3.85 -0.67 5.66
N TRP A 230 2.55 -0.95 5.72
CA TRP A 230 1.68 -1.13 4.55
C TRP A 230 1.25 0.21 3.94
N GLY A 231 1.30 1.27 4.73
CA GLY A 231 0.90 2.63 4.36
C GLY A 231 1.11 3.58 5.53
N ARG A 232 0.39 4.70 5.55
CA ARG A 232 0.40 5.63 6.69
C ARG A 232 -0.74 5.27 7.66
N PRO A 233 -0.46 4.85 8.90
CA PRO A 233 -1.50 4.42 9.84
C PRO A 233 -2.59 5.49 10.07
N ASN A 234 -2.19 6.77 10.15
CA ASN A 234 -3.12 7.89 10.33
C ASN A 234 -4.16 8.04 9.21
N GLU A 235 -3.88 7.57 8.00
CA GLU A 235 -4.85 7.61 6.89
C GLU A 235 -5.96 6.55 7.05
N LEU A 236 -5.75 5.53 7.88
CA LEU A 236 -6.72 4.47 8.15
C LEU A 236 -7.74 4.85 9.24
N GLY A 237 -7.48 5.92 10.02
CA GLY A 237 -8.26 6.32 11.19
C GLY A 237 -9.78 6.33 10.96
N PRO A 238 -10.31 7.04 9.94
CA PRO A 238 -11.75 7.09 9.70
C PRO A 238 -12.39 5.73 9.37
N ALA A 239 -11.69 4.88 8.61
CA ALA A 239 -12.17 3.56 8.25
C ALA A 239 -12.20 2.65 9.48
N VAL A 240 -11.12 2.64 10.26
CA VAL A 240 -11.00 1.82 11.47
C VAL A 240 -11.97 2.30 12.56
N ALA A 241 -12.20 3.60 12.70
CA ALA A 241 -13.22 4.12 13.60
C ALA A 241 -14.61 3.62 13.23
N SER A 242 -14.96 3.63 11.94
CA SER A 242 -16.24 3.05 11.48
C SER A 242 -16.31 1.53 11.71
N PHE A 243 -15.18 0.81 11.62
CA PHE A 243 -15.10 -0.62 11.93
C PHE A 243 -15.36 -0.89 13.42
N LEU A 244 -14.66 -0.19 14.31
CA LEU A 244 -14.77 -0.35 15.78
C LEU A 244 -16.20 -0.11 16.27
N ARG A 245 -16.95 0.80 15.64
CA ARG A 245 -18.37 1.03 15.96
C ARG A 245 -19.29 -0.14 15.60
N GLN A 246 -18.85 -1.03 14.74
CA GLN A 246 -19.60 -2.25 14.40
C GLN A 246 -19.18 -3.45 15.26
N VAL A 247 -18.14 -3.34 16.08
CA VAL A 247 -17.71 -4.41 16.99
C VAL A 247 -18.74 -4.51 18.13
N PRO A 248 -19.42 -5.65 18.31
CA PRO A 248 -20.51 -5.78 19.28
C PRO A 248 -20.12 -5.41 20.71
N ALA A 249 -18.90 -5.78 21.13
CA ALA A 249 -18.40 -5.47 22.47
C ALA A 249 -18.19 -3.96 22.69
N LEU A 250 -17.84 -3.20 21.65
CA LEU A 250 -17.53 -1.77 21.73
C LEU A 250 -18.74 -0.88 21.48
N LYS A 251 -19.64 -1.31 20.59
CA LYS A 251 -20.76 -0.52 20.08
C LYS A 251 -21.59 0.12 21.19
N ASP A 252 -21.96 -0.66 22.21
CA ASP A 252 -22.78 -0.16 23.32
C ASP A 252 -22.02 0.83 24.22
N PHE A 253 -20.71 0.62 24.42
CA PHE A 253 -19.88 1.55 25.19
C PHE A 253 -19.67 2.87 24.45
N ILE A 254 -19.42 2.83 23.14
CA ILE A 254 -19.29 4.02 22.30
C ILE A 254 -20.60 4.82 22.31
N ALA A 255 -21.74 4.16 22.08
CA ALA A 255 -23.04 4.83 22.08
C ALA A 255 -23.38 5.47 23.42
N ARG A 256 -23.05 4.82 24.54
CA ARG A 256 -23.24 5.39 25.89
C ARG A 256 -22.28 6.53 26.16
N ALA A 257 -21.03 6.43 25.70
CA ALA A 257 -20.01 7.44 25.88
C ALA A 257 -20.35 8.75 25.17
N ALA A 258 -21.06 8.68 24.05
CA ALA A 258 -21.55 9.84 23.31
C ALA A 258 -22.71 10.59 23.98
N LEU A 259 -23.30 10.05 25.06
CA LEU A 259 -24.38 10.72 25.79
C LEU A 259 -23.85 11.85 26.68
N PRO A 260 -24.63 12.93 26.89
CA PRO A 260 -24.30 13.99 27.84
C PRO A 260 -23.96 13.47 29.26
N PRO A 261 -23.04 14.14 30.01
CA PRO A 261 -22.55 13.66 31.31
C PRO A 261 -23.62 13.41 32.37
N ASP A 262 -24.71 14.17 32.31
CA ASP A 262 -25.90 14.08 33.16
C ASP A 262 -26.77 12.83 32.87
N LEU A 263 -26.67 12.29 31.66
CA LEU A 263 -27.31 11.03 31.23
C LEU A 263 -26.34 9.84 31.23
N SER A 264 -25.04 10.09 31.37
CA SER A 264 -23.98 9.08 31.44
C SER A 264 -23.69 8.58 32.86
N ALA A 265 -24.36 9.14 33.88
CA ALA A 265 -24.18 8.78 35.28
C ALA A 265 -24.85 7.43 35.59
N GLY A 266 -24.16 6.34 35.26
CA GLY A 266 -24.58 4.98 35.62
C GLY A 266 -23.41 4.01 35.85
N PRO A 267 -23.66 2.88 36.53
CA PRO A 267 -22.69 1.82 36.84
C PRO A 267 -22.12 1.07 35.62
N SER A 268 -22.29 1.56 34.39
CA SER A 268 -21.84 0.92 33.15
C SER A 268 -20.40 1.26 32.73
N LEU A 269 -19.82 2.39 33.14
CA LEU A 269 -18.41 2.72 32.84
C LEU A 269 -17.45 2.04 33.81
N GLN A 270 -17.90 1.74 35.03
CA GLN A 270 -17.14 0.87 35.93
C GLN A 270 -17.04 -0.54 35.34
N ALA A 271 -18.06 -1.00 34.61
CA ALA A 271 -18.00 -2.25 33.85
C ALA A 271 -16.91 -2.23 32.76
N LEU A 272 -16.57 -1.06 32.19
CA LEU A 272 -15.43 -0.92 31.28
C LEU A 272 -14.10 -1.29 31.96
N LEU A 273 -14.01 -1.11 33.28
CA LEU A 273 -12.82 -1.38 34.11
C LEU A 273 -12.86 -2.75 34.80
N THR A 274 -14.04 -3.33 35.02
CA THR A 274 -14.20 -4.63 35.69
C THR A 274 -14.46 -5.76 34.68
N ASP A 275 -15.51 -5.65 33.86
CA ASP A 275 -16.11 -6.80 33.17
C ASP A 275 -16.01 -6.77 31.63
N ALA A 276 -15.58 -5.64 31.05
CA ALA A 276 -15.49 -5.45 29.60
C ALA A 276 -14.15 -5.92 29.00
N GLU A 277 -13.74 -7.16 29.25
CA GLU A 277 -12.50 -7.70 28.65
C GLU A 277 -12.51 -7.65 27.12
N GLY A 278 -13.66 -7.91 26.48
CA GLY A 278 -13.80 -7.82 25.03
C GLY A 278 -13.62 -6.40 24.46
N VAL A 279 -13.65 -5.36 25.30
CA VAL A 279 -13.32 -3.98 24.91
C VAL A 279 -11.84 -3.71 25.13
N ARG A 280 -11.33 -4.02 26.33
CA ARG A 280 -9.94 -3.74 26.72
C ARG A 280 -8.92 -4.56 25.93
N GLY A 281 -9.28 -5.78 25.54
CA GLY A 281 -8.45 -6.71 24.79
C GLY A 281 -8.76 -6.73 23.30
N ASP A 282 -9.58 -5.82 22.77
CA ASP A 282 -9.83 -5.77 21.33
C ASP A 282 -8.53 -5.37 20.60
N PRO A 283 -7.99 -6.23 19.72
CA PRO A 283 -6.67 -6.01 19.15
C PRO A 283 -6.64 -4.82 18.18
N VAL A 284 -7.76 -4.53 17.49
CA VAL A 284 -7.86 -3.38 16.59
C VAL A 284 -7.87 -2.08 17.39
N LEU A 285 -8.63 -2.03 18.50
CA LEU A 285 -8.63 -0.87 19.38
C LEU A 285 -7.23 -0.60 19.95
N LEU A 286 -6.54 -1.64 20.44
CA LEU A 286 -5.19 -1.49 20.98
C LEU A 286 -4.19 -1.02 19.92
N ALA A 287 -4.24 -1.55 18.70
CA ALA A 287 -3.38 -1.10 17.60
C ALA A 287 -3.63 0.38 17.24
N VAL A 288 -4.90 0.79 17.19
CA VAL A 288 -5.29 2.19 16.93
C VAL A 288 -4.74 3.12 17.99
N LEU A 289 -4.94 2.82 19.28
CA LEU A 289 -4.47 3.66 20.39
C LEU A 289 -2.95 3.84 20.43
N ARG A 290 -2.20 2.90 19.84
CA ARG A 290 -0.73 2.91 19.84
C ARG A 290 -0.15 3.67 18.66
N ASN A 291 -0.83 3.67 17.51
CA ASN A 291 -0.22 4.01 16.23
C ASN A 291 -1.05 4.99 15.35
N VAL A 292 -2.29 5.30 15.73
CA VAL A 292 -3.22 6.11 14.91
C VAL A 292 -3.80 7.25 15.72
N LEU A 293 -3.74 8.47 15.18
CA LEU A 293 -4.44 9.62 15.76
C LEU A 293 -5.97 9.42 15.67
N VAL A 294 -6.57 9.00 16.78
CA VAL A 294 -8.02 8.94 16.97
C VAL A 294 -8.57 10.38 16.98
N SER A 295 -9.35 10.71 15.95
CA SER A 295 -10.04 11.99 15.77
C SER A 295 -11.57 11.84 15.61
N ASP A 296 -12.09 10.63 15.87
CA ASP A 296 -13.52 10.34 15.85
C ASP A 296 -14.14 10.71 17.20
N ALA A 297 -15.13 11.60 17.18
CA ALA A 297 -15.71 12.20 18.39
C ALA A 297 -16.35 11.17 19.35
N GLU A 298 -16.95 10.09 18.83
CA GLU A 298 -17.60 9.07 19.66
C GLU A 298 -16.52 8.21 20.36
N LEU A 299 -15.45 7.87 19.64
CA LEU A 299 -14.29 7.20 20.22
C LEU A 299 -13.57 8.08 21.24
N GLU A 300 -13.30 9.35 20.93
CA GLU A 300 -12.70 10.29 21.89
C GLU A 300 -13.51 10.42 23.18
N SER A 301 -14.84 10.44 23.06
CA SER A 301 -15.75 10.45 24.23
C SER A 301 -15.59 9.18 25.07
N LEU A 302 -15.48 8.01 24.44
CA LEU A 302 -15.21 6.75 25.13
C LEU A 302 -13.86 6.78 25.85
N LEU A 303 -12.80 7.23 25.19
CA LEU A 303 -11.45 7.29 25.76
C LEU A 303 -11.38 8.29 26.92
N THR A 304 -12.04 9.45 26.80
CA THR A 304 -12.19 10.44 27.88
C THR A 304 -12.81 9.82 29.12
N LEU A 305 -13.91 9.08 28.93
CA LEU A 305 -14.63 8.45 30.04
C LEU A 305 -13.85 7.29 30.64
N ALA A 306 -13.16 6.49 29.83
CA ALA A 306 -12.30 5.41 30.29
C ALA A 306 -11.18 5.96 31.19
N ARG A 307 -10.52 7.03 30.75
CA ARG A 307 -9.47 7.73 31.50
C ARG A 307 -9.99 8.26 32.84
N ARG A 308 -11.16 8.90 32.83
CA ARG A 308 -11.81 9.43 34.05
C ARG A 308 -12.15 8.33 35.03
N ALA A 309 -12.82 7.28 34.55
CA ALA A 309 -13.25 6.17 35.38
C ALA A 309 -12.06 5.48 36.05
N ALA A 310 -10.95 5.29 35.31
CA ALA A 310 -9.74 4.68 35.85
C ALA A 310 -9.11 5.55 36.96
N LEU A 311 -9.09 6.87 36.80
CA LEU A 311 -8.59 7.80 37.83
C LEU A 311 -9.46 7.78 39.10
N ILE A 312 -10.79 7.69 38.96
CA ILE A 312 -11.72 7.61 40.10
C ILE A 312 -11.57 6.28 40.83
N ALA A 313 -11.46 5.17 40.09
CA ALA A 313 -11.27 3.84 40.68
C ALA A 313 -9.92 3.72 41.40
N PHE A 314 -8.91 4.45 40.94
CA PHE A 314 -7.58 4.46 41.52
C PHE A 314 -7.59 5.00 42.97
N GLY A 315 -7.20 4.14 43.91
CA GLY A 315 -7.24 4.42 45.36
C GLY A 315 -8.36 3.69 46.11
N SER A 316 -9.29 3.04 45.41
CA SER A 316 -10.36 2.23 46.02
C SER A 316 -9.93 0.81 46.45
N GLY A 317 -8.62 0.49 46.37
CA GLY A 317 -8.03 -0.75 46.92
C GLY A 317 -8.11 -2.01 46.03
N GLY A 318 -8.62 -1.92 44.80
CA GLY A 318 -8.59 -3.03 43.84
C GLY A 318 -7.24 -3.15 43.14
N VAL A 319 -6.69 -4.37 43.07
CA VAL A 319 -5.54 -4.67 42.20
C VAL A 319 -6.05 -4.71 40.75
N PRO A 320 -5.52 -3.88 39.84
CA PRO A 320 -5.97 -3.86 38.45
C PRO A 320 -5.52 -5.13 37.72
N SER A 321 -6.37 -5.60 36.81
CA SER A 321 -6.03 -6.74 35.95
C SER A 321 -4.91 -6.38 34.96
N PRO A 322 -4.07 -7.33 34.54
CA PRO A 322 -3.06 -7.10 33.50
C PRO A 322 -3.63 -6.52 32.20
N ALA A 323 -4.83 -6.97 31.81
CA ALA A 323 -5.54 -6.46 30.63
C ALA A 323 -5.95 -4.99 30.77
N LEU A 324 -6.35 -4.57 31.98
CA LEU A 324 -6.65 -3.15 32.25
C LEU A 324 -5.38 -2.30 32.18
N LEU A 325 -4.26 -2.79 32.73
CA LEU A 325 -2.98 -2.09 32.62
C LEU A 325 -2.56 -1.93 31.15
N GLU A 326 -2.66 -2.98 30.34
CA GLU A 326 -2.32 -2.93 28.92
C GLU A 326 -3.17 -1.93 28.13
N PHE A 327 -4.49 -1.93 28.37
CA PHE A 327 -5.40 -0.96 27.77
C PHE A 327 -5.06 0.48 28.19
N LEU A 328 -4.77 0.72 29.47
CA LEU A 328 -4.40 2.05 29.95
C LEU A 328 -3.02 2.50 29.45
N CYS A 329 -2.08 1.58 29.24
CA CYS A 329 -0.82 1.89 28.56
C CYS A 329 -1.08 2.37 27.13
N ALA A 330 -1.89 1.64 26.36
CA ALA A 330 -2.26 2.05 25.01
C ALA A 330 -2.98 3.41 25.01
N LEU A 331 -3.89 3.63 25.96
CA LEU A 331 -4.54 4.93 26.14
C LEU A 331 -3.56 6.05 26.52
N ALA A 332 -2.55 5.79 27.35
CA ALA A 332 -1.51 6.77 27.67
C ALA A 332 -0.69 7.14 26.43
N GLN A 333 -0.41 6.17 25.54
CA GLN A 333 0.23 6.45 24.26
C GLN A 333 -0.67 7.31 23.37
N GLN A 334 -1.96 7.01 23.29
CA GLN A 334 -2.92 7.82 22.55
C GLN A 334 -3.02 9.25 23.08
N CYS A 335 -3.00 9.42 24.41
CA CYS A 335 -2.97 10.74 25.04
C CYS A 335 -1.74 11.55 24.63
N PHE A 336 -0.58 10.91 24.52
CA PHE A 336 0.65 11.55 24.04
C PHE A 336 0.57 11.90 22.55
N ILE A 337 0.11 10.97 21.71
CA ILE A 337 -0.06 11.15 20.25
C ILE A 337 -1.02 12.30 19.93
N ASN A 338 -2.10 12.44 20.70
CA ASN A 338 -3.10 13.50 20.53
C ASN A 338 -2.81 14.76 21.36
N GLU A 339 -1.56 14.94 21.83
CA GLU A 339 -1.13 16.11 22.61
C GLU A 339 -2.05 16.47 23.80
N TYR A 340 -2.64 15.45 24.43
CA TYR A 340 -3.56 15.56 25.57
C TYR A 340 -4.83 16.40 25.30
N VAL A 341 -5.28 16.47 24.04
CA VAL A 341 -6.54 17.11 23.66
C VAL A 341 -7.74 16.25 24.11
N PHE A 342 -8.02 16.28 25.41
CA PHE A 342 -9.12 15.59 26.08
C PHE A 342 -9.79 16.50 27.09
N ALA A 343 -11.11 16.41 27.23
CA ALA A 343 -11.83 17.13 28.28
C ALA A 343 -11.37 16.68 29.67
N ILE A 344 -11.11 17.64 30.55
CA ILE A 344 -10.69 17.42 31.94
C ILE A 344 -11.50 18.32 32.87
N THR A 345 -11.96 17.77 34.00
CA THR A 345 -12.64 18.53 35.05
C THR A 345 -11.67 19.04 36.10
N ASP A 346 -12.07 20.03 36.89
CA ASP A 346 -11.25 20.54 38.00
C ASP A 346 -10.91 19.44 39.03
N ALA A 347 -11.85 18.53 39.29
CA ALA A 347 -11.64 17.41 40.20
C ALA A 347 -10.59 16.42 39.68
N GLU A 348 -10.61 16.12 38.36
CA GLU A 348 -9.58 15.31 37.71
C GLU A 348 -8.22 16.02 37.79
N THR A 349 -8.18 17.32 37.50
CA THR A 349 -6.96 18.14 37.57
C THR A 349 -6.31 18.09 38.96
N SER A 350 -7.08 18.32 40.03
CA SER A 350 -6.55 18.25 41.41
C SER A 350 -6.02 16.85 41.74
N ARG A 351 -6.77 15.80 41.38
CA ARG A 351 -6.38 14.42 41.69
C ARG A 351 -5.13 13.97 40.94
N VAL A 352 -5.00 14.37 39.68
CA VAL A 352 -3.82 14.11 38.86
C VAL A 352 -2.61 14.86 39.40
N ALA A 353 -2.76 16.10 39.86
CA ALA A 353 -1.67 16.86 40.47
C ALA A 353 -1.10 16.14 41.70
N GLU A 354 -1.96 15.66 42.61
CA GLU A 354 -1.55 14.83 43.76
C GLU A 354 -0.82 13.55 43.32
N LEU A 355 -1.36 12.86 42.32
CA LEU A 355 -0.78 11.62 41.80
C LEU A 355 0.63 11.86 41.23
N ARG A 356 0.79 12.89 40.39
CA ARG A 356 2.06 13.25 39.76
C ARG A 356 3.10 13.67 40.79
N GLN A 357 2.70 14.44 41.81
CA GLN A 357 3.59 14.80 42.92
C GLN A 357 4.05 13.55 43.69
N ARG A 358 3.16 12.59 43.93
CA ARG A 358 3.50 11.33 44.59
C ARG A 358 4.48 10.50 43.77
N VAL A 359 4.28 10.37 42.46
CA VAL A 359 5.20 9.67 41.57
C VAL A 359 6.59 10.30 41.62
N GLY A 360 6.68 11.63 41.48
CA GLY A 360 7.96 12.35 41.55
C GLY A 360 8.66 12.25 42.91
N ALA A 361 7.91 12.30 44.01
CA ALA A 361 8.49 12.11 45.35
C ALA A 361 9.06 10.70 45.55
N MET A 362 8.40 9.69 45.01
CA MET A 362 8.89 8.31 45.06
C MET A 362 10.17 8.15 44.23
N THR A 363 10.18 8.60 42.97
CA THR A 363 11.33 8.49 42.08
C THR A 363 12.53 9.28 42.61
N GLY A 364 12.33 10.50 43.11
CA GLY A 364 13.39 11.29 43.74
C GLY A 364 13.96 10.69 45.04
N SER A 365 13.21 9.82 45.72
CA SER A 365 13.71 9.06 46.89
C SER A 365 14.33 7.71 46.54
N GLY A 366 14.39 7.34 45.26
CA GLY A 366 14.85 6.02 44.79
C GLY A 366 13.84 4.88 45.00
N ALA A 367 12.60 5.20 45.40
CA ALA A 367 11.52 4.22 45.51
C ALA A 367 10.83 4.02 44.15
N VAL A 368 10.36 2.81 43.88
CA VAL A 368 9.66 2.47 42.63
C VAL A 368 8.15 2.67 42.82
N PRO A 369 7.50 3.59 42.07
CA PRO A 369 6.04 3.72 42.08
C PRO A 369 5.37 2.46 41.52
N ASP A 370 4.08 2.24 41.83
CA ASP A 370 3.32 1.20 41.15
C ASP A 370 3.01 1.58 39.69
N ALA A 371 2.87 0.58 38.81
CA ALA A 371 2.66 0.79 37.38
C ALA A 371 1.43 1.64 37.08
N MET A 372 0.33 1.47 37.82
CA MET A 372 -0.89 2.22 37.57
C MET A 372 -0.75 3.69 37.90
N SER A 373 -0.06 4.04 38.99
CA SER A 373 0.23 5.43 39.31
C SER A 373 0.97 6.12 38.16
N VAL A 374 1.96 5.44 37.58
CA VAL A 374 2.75 5.97 36.46
C VAL A 374 1.90 6.11 35.20
N ILE A 375 1.15 5.08 34.83
CA ILE A 375 0.34 5.08 33.60
C ILE A 375 -0.84 6.05 33.69
N LEU A 376 -1.51 6.16 34.84
CA LEU A 376 -2.55 7.17 35.03
C LEU A 376 -1.96 8.58 35.00
N ALA A 377 -0.79 8.82 35.59
CA ALA A 377 -0.10 10.09 35.43
C ALA A 377 0.18 10.40 33.94
N ALA A 378 0.67 9.41 33.18
CA ALA A 378 0.96 9.50 31.76
C ALA A 378 -0.28 9.73 30.87
N CYS A 379 -1.48 9.37 31.32
CA CYS A 379 -2.74 9.63 30.60
C CYS A 379 -3.18 11.11 30.65
N TYR A 380 -2.65 11.92 31.56
CA TYR A 380 -3.08 13.31 31.80
C TYR A 380 -1.99 14.35 31.55
N GLY A 381 -0.77 13.93 31.24
CA GLY A 381 0.29 14.83 30.83
C GLY A 381 1.62 14.09 30.65
N PRO A 382 2.56 14.64 29.87
CA PRO A 382 3.81 13.97 29.52
C PRO A 382 4.61 13.67 30.78
N LEU A 383 5.18 12.47 30.89
CA LEU A 383 5.96 12.08 32.06
C LEU A 383 7.18 12.99 32.30
N THR A 384 7.73 13.63 31.25
CA THR A 384 8.82 14.62 31.35
C THR A 384 8.50 15.84 32.23
N SER A 385 7.23 16.13 32.53
CA SER A 385 6.88 17.22 33.45
C SER A 385 6.76 16.79 34.92
N ILE A 386 7.04 15.52 35.23
CA ILE A 386 7.19 15.04 36.61
C ILE A 386 8.67 15.13 36.99
N ALA A 387 8.95 15.66 38.19
CA ALA A 387 10.32 15.73 38.71
C ALA A 387 10.93 14.32 38.86
N ASP A 388 12.19 14.17 38.46
CA ASP A 388 12.96 12.92 38.55
C ASP A 388 12.31 11.71 37.84
N ALA A 389 11.48 11.95 36.82
CA ALA A 389 10.77 10.89 36.10
C ALA A 389 11.71 9.97 35.32
N GLU A 390 12.90 10.43 34.92
CA GLU A 390 13.90 9.63 34.21
C GLU A 390 14.39 8.42 35.03
N ALA A 391 14.27 8.47 36.37
CA ALA A 391 14.58 7.34 37.23
C ALA A 391 13.67 6.12 36.94
N LEU A 392 12.47 6.32 36.38
CA LEU A 392 11.58 5.23 35.97
C LEU A 392 12.24 4.31 34.94
N LEU A 393 13.13 4.82 34.08
CA LEU A 393 13.84 4.04 33.05
C LEU A 393 14.87 3.06 33.64
N GLN A 394 15.22 3.20 34.92
CA GLN A 394 16.23 2.36 35.58
C GLN A 394 15.64 1.06 36.16
N HIS A 395 14.33 0.87 36.08
CA HIS A 395 13.63 -0.25 36.68
C HIS A 395 13.01 -1.17 35.61
N PRO A 396 12.90 -2.48 35.87
CA PRO A 396 12.20 -3.38 34.96
C PRO A 396 10.69 -3.16 35.04
N TRP A 397 10.06 -2.98 33.88
CA TRP A 397 8.62 -2.82 33.74
C TRP A 397 8.02 -3.88 32.81
N PRO A 398 6.71 -4.18 32.94
CA PRO A 398 5.98 -4.92 31.91
C PRO A 398 6.13 -4.22 30.55
N HIS A 399 6.20 -5.00 29.48
CA HIS A 399 6.43 -4.48 28.12
C HIS A 399 5.53 -3.29 27.75
N ALA A 400 4.23 -3.36 28.06
CA ALA A 400 3.29 -2.27 27.77
C ALA A 400 3.64 -0.95 28.51
N VAL A 401 4.16 -1.04 29.73
CA VAL A 401 4.59 0.14 30.50
C VAL A 401 5.89 0.68 29.94
N SER A 402 6.86 -0.19 29.60
CA SER A 402 8.11 0.23 28.96
C SER A 402 7.86 1.03 27.68
N ARG A 403 6.92 0.62 26.82
CA ARG A 403 6.55 1.37 25.60
C ARG A 403 6.05 2.79 25.89
N VAL A 404 5.32 2.99 26.99
CA VAL A 404 4.88 4.33 27.42
C VAL A 404 6.07 5.16 27.91
N LEU A 405 6.99 4.55 28.67
CA LEU A 405 8.20 5.25 29.15
C LEU A 405 9.14 5.61 27.99
N GLU A 406 9.31 4.70 27.04
CA GLU A 406 10.07 4.93 25.80
C GLU A 406 9.49 6.14 25.06
N GLN A 407 8.18 6.13 24.78
CA GLN A 407 7.51 7.21 24.03
C GLN A 407 7.49 8.55 24.79
N GLN A 408 7.26 8.54 26.10
CA GLN A 408 7.04 9.78 26.86
C GLN A 408 8.29 10.32 27.55
N LEU A 409 9.38 9.56 27.68
CA LEU A 409 10.63 9.99 28.34
C LEU A 409 11.85 9.83 27.43
N GLU A 410 12.08 8.63 26.90
CA GLU A 410 13.29 8.31 26.14
C GLU A 410 13.31 9.01 24.77
N GLU A 411 12.24 8.87 23.98
CA GLU A 411 12.11 9.51 22.66
C GLU A 411 12.22 11.06 22.76
N PRO A 412 11.53 11.77 23.69
CA PRO A 412 11.73 13.22 23.87
C PRO A 412 13.13 13.60 24.39
N ALA A 413 13.80 12.74 25.15
CA ALA A 413 15.18 12.98 25.56
C ALA A 413 16.14 12.84 24.37
N GLU A 414 15.93 11.82 23.54
CA GLU A 414 16.68 11.59 22.30
C GLU A 414 16.43 12.70 21.28
N GLU A 415 15.18 13.16 21.14
CA GLU A 415 14.81 14.31 20.31
C GLU A 415 15.57 15.56 20.75
N ARG A 416 15.57 15.88 22.06
CA ARG A 416 16.33 17.02 22.61
C ARG A 416 17.83 16.88 22.36
N ARG A 417 18.38 15.66 22.49
CA ARG A 417 19.78 15.37 22.19
C ARG A 417 20.09 15.59 20.72
N CYS A 418 19.28 15.05 19.82
CA CYS A 418 19.40 15.23 18.37
C CYS A 418 19.27 16.71 17.99
N ALA A 419 18.29 17.43 18.55
CA ALA A 419 18.07 18.85 18.30
C ALA A 419 19.29 19.70 18.68
N ALA A 420 20.00 19.36 19.76
CA ALA A 420 21.23 20.03 20.16
C ALA A 420 22.41 19.78 19.19
N LEU A 421 22.36 18.72 18.37
CA LEU A 421 23.36 18.41 17.35
C LEU A 421 23.07 19.09 16.00
N ILE A 422 21.82 19.52 15.77
CA ILE A 422 21.43 20.22 14.55
C ILE A 422 22.05 21.62 14.58
N PRO A 423 22.90 22.00 13.61
CA PRO A 423 23.45 23.35 13.56
C PRO A 423 22.33 24.38 13.49
N ALA A 424 22.31 25.32 14.45
CA ALA A 424 21.39 26.43 14.39
C ALA A 424 21.62 27.22 13.09
N LEU A 425 20.54 27.53 12.37
CA LEU A 425 20.61 28.43 11.23
C LEU A 425 21.16 29.77 11.73
N THR A 426 22.37 30.11 11.29
CA THR A 426 22.94 31.42 11.57
C THR A 426 22.18 32.48 10.77
N PRO A 427 22.12 33.73 11.25
CA PRO A 427 21.56 34.81 10.46
C PRO A 427 22.21 34.85 9.07
N VAL A 428 21.41 35.07 8.03
CA VAL A 428 21.89 35.25 6.66
C VAL A 428 22.80 36.47 6.63
N SER A 429 24.12 36.26 6.66
CA SER A 429 25.14 37.31 6.70
C SER A 429 25.86 37.52 5.36
N ALA A 430 25.67 36.59 4.41
CA ALA A 430 26.21 36.72 3.07
C ALA A 430 25.46 37.80 2.27
N GLY A 431 26.20 38.77 1.71
CA GLY A 431 25.62 39.93 1.02
C GLY A 431 24.69 39.57 -0.14
N VAL A 432 25.01 38.53 -0.92
CA VAL A 432 24.14 38.05 -2.01
C VAL A 432 22.80 37.53 -1.46
N SER A 433 22.84 36.72 -0.40
CA SER A 433 21.63 36.15 0.20
C SER A 433 20.78 37.21 0.91
N GLN A 434 21.40 38.24 1.49
CA GLN A 434 20.69 39.41 2.03
C GLN A 434 20.01 40.22 0.91
N GLN A 435 20.70 40.44 -0.21
CA GLN A 435 20.14 41.13 -1.38
C GLN A 435 18.98 40.36 -2.01
N VAL A 436 19.11 39.04 -2.15
CA VAL A 436 18.01 38.19 -2.64
C VAL A 436 16.82 38.26 -1.67
N ARG A 437 17.03 38.15 -0.36
CA ARG A 437 15.95 38.27 0.63
C ARG A 437 15.26 39.63 0.54
N GLN A 438 16.04 40.71 0.48
CA GLN A 438 15.53 42.07 0.35
C GLN A 438 14.73 42.26 -0.94
N GLN A 439 15.16 41.67 -2.06
CA GLN A 439 14.40 41.69 -3.31
C GLN A 439 13.03 41.01 -3.19
N TYR A 440 12.93 39.89 -2.46
CA TYR A 440 11.65 39.21 -2.19
C TYR A 440 10.78 39.97 -1.16
N GLU A 441 11.37 40.66 -0.20
CA GLU A 441 10.65 41.48 0.78
C GLU A 441 10.13 42.81 0.18
N GLU A 442 10.88 43.42 -0.74
CA GLU A 442 10.51 44.67 -1.44
C GLU A 442 9.55 44.43 -2.61
N CYS A 443 9.71 43.30 -3.31
CA CYS A 443 8.83 42.85 -4.38
C CYS A 443 8.36 41.43 -4.08
N PRO A 444 7.51 41.22 -3.05
CA PRO A 444 6.80 39.96 -2.93
C PRO A 444 6.06 39.76 -4.26
N TYR A 445 6.25 38.61 -4.91
CA TYR A 445 5.66 38.32 -6.23
C TYR A 445 4.18 38.75 -6.26
N PRO A 446 3.69 39.27 -7.40
CA PRO A 446 2.34 39.83 -7.51
C PRO A 446 1.22 38.89 -7.08
#